data_AF-A0A1I3E6Q3-F1
#
_entry.id   AF-A0A1I3E6Q3-F1
#
_cell.length_a   1.000
_cell.length_b   1.000
_cell.length_c   1.000
_cell.angle_alpha   90.00
_cell.angle_beta   90.00
_cell.angle_gamma   90.00
#
_symmetry.space_group_name_H-M   'P 1'
#
loop_
_entity.id
_entity.type
_entity.pdbx_description
1 polymer ?
#
loop_
_entity_poly.entity_id
_entity_poly.type
_entity_poly.pdbx_seq_one_letter_code
_entity_poly.pdbx_strand_id
1 'polypeptide(L)'
;MPLNSKLCKILCEVVRLPASPNVDWNDVERLLTMLGSKVNRTKSGMRSDFGNGVIWISHRPHPKPLMDKGAVHDLRTHLQIARHPPAMYGCKCS
;
A
#
# COMPACT_ATOMS: atom_id res chain seq x y z
N MET A 1 -2.39 -16.07 2.17
CA MET A 1 -3.30 -15.98 3.34
C MET A 1 -4.38 -14.94 3.03
N PRO A 2 -5.62 -15.08 3.54
CA PRO A 2 -6.62 -14.03 3.42
C PRO A 2 -6.19 -12.78 4.21
N LEU A 3 -6.52 -11.59 3.70
CA LEU A 3 -6.36 -10.35 4.46
C LEU A 3 -7.59 -10.12 5.36
N ASN A 4 -7.42 -9.37 6.45
CA ASN A 4 -8.55 -8.91 7.26
C ASN A 4 -9.35 -7.84 6.51
N SER A 5 -10.60 -7.62 6.92
CA SER A 5 -11.54 -6.68 6.26
C SER A 5 -10.99 -5.26 6.11
N LYS A 6 -10.24 -4.75 7.10
CA LYS A 6 -9.63 -3.42 7.04
C LYS A 6 -8.53 -3.35 5.98
N LEU A 7 -7.61 -4.30 5.97
CA LEU A 7 -6.52 -4.36 4.99
C LEU A 7 -7.04 -4.62 3.57
N CYS A 8 -8.10 -5.44 3.42
CA CYS A 8 -8.81 -5.57 2.14
C CYS A 8 -9.38 -4.24 1.66
N LYS A 9 -10.05 -3.47 2.53
CA LYS A 9 -10.57 -2.15 2.16
C LYS A 9 -9.47 -1.20 1.71
N ILE A 10 -8.36 -1.13 2.45
CA ILE A 10 -7.21 -0.27 2.10
C ILE A 10 -6.57 -0.70 0.77
N LEU A 11 -6.39 -2.02 0.54
CA LEU A 11 -5.91 -2.54 -0.74
C LEU A 11 -6.83 -2.16 -1.90
N CYS A 12 -8.15 -2.27 -1.72
CA CYS A 12 -9.13 -1.82 -2.71
C CYS A 12 -9.08 -0.30 -2.96
N GLU A 13 -8.97 0.52 -1.92
CA GLU A 13 -8.88 1.98 -2.04
C GLU A 13 -7.61 2.46 -2.75
N VAL A 14 -6.49 1.75 -2.58
CA VAL A 14 -5.21 2.02 -3.27
C VAL A 14 -5.30 1.64 -4.75
N VAL A 15 -5.86 0.47 -5.10
CA VAL A 15 -5.93 0.06 -6.53
C VAL A 15 -6.98 0.80 -7.34
N ARG A 16 -7.89 1.54 -6.69
CA ARG A 16 -9.00 2.26 -7.33
C ARG A 16 -8.52 3.36 -8.28
N LEU A 17 -9.40 3.71 -9.22
CA LEU A 17 -9.29 4.84 -10.13
C LEU A 17 -10.54 5.72 -10.00
N PRO A 18 -10.43 7.03 -9.71
CA PRO A 18 -9.22 7.73 -9.24
C PRO A 18 -8.76 7.25 -7.86
N ALA A 19 -7.48 7.49 -7.54
CA ALA A 19 -6.86 7.13 -6.27
C ALA A 19 -7.66 7.67 -5.07
N SER A 20 -7.80 6.87 -4.00
CA SER A 20 -8.48 7.32 -2.79
C SER A 20 -7.67 8.40 -2.05
N PRO A 21 -8.30 9.48 -1.57
CA PRO A 21 -7.66 10.45 -0.67
C PRO A 21 -7.61 9.98 0.80
N ASN A 22 -8.19 8.82 1.13
CA ASN A 22 -8.43 8.36 2.51
C ASN A 22 -7.46 7.26 2.97
N VAL A 23 -6.30 7.13 2.31
CA VAL A 23 -5.31 6.07 2.60
C VAL A 23 -4.42 6.47 3.77
N ASP A 24 -4.53 5.75 4.90
CA ASP A 24 -3.67 5.97 6.08
C ASP A 24 -2.30 5.27 5.93
N TRP A 25 -1.25 6.02 6.26
CA TRP A 25 0.16 5.60 6.22
C TRP A 25 0.44 4.31 7.00
N ASN A 26 -0.13 4.17 8.20
CA ASN A 26 0.14 3.04 9.10
C ASN A 26 -0.60 1.79 8.63
N ASP A 27 -1.79 1.95 8.02
CA ASP A 27 -2.50 0.83 7.40
C ASP A 27 -1.84 0.37 6.09
N VAL A 28 -1.22 1.27 5.32
CA VAL A 28 -0.36 0.90 4.17
C VAL A 28 0.89 0.16 4.61
N GLU A 29 1.56 0.61 5.67
CA GLU A 29 2.71 -0.08 6.26
C GLU A 29 2.35 -1.51 6.69
N ARG A 30 1.20 -1.67 7.37
CA ARG A 30 0.64 -2.97 7.76
C ARG A 30 0.24 -3.82 6.57
N LEU A 31 -0.39 -3.23 5.54
CA LEU A 31 -0.76 -3.92 4.31
C LEU A 31 0.48 -4.49 3.63
N LEU A 32 1.49 -3.66 3.36
CA LEU A 32 2.74 -4.08 2.72
C LEU A 32 3.44 -5.19 3.51
N THR A 33 3.49 -5.08 4.83
CA THR A 33 4.05 -6.13 5.71
C THR A 33 3.26 -7.45 5.58
N MET A 34 1.91 -7.39 5.61
CA MET A 34 1.04 -8.56 5.46
C MET A 34 1.01 -9.17 4.05
N LEU A 35 1.35 -8.38 3.01
CA LEU A 35 1.54 -8.86 1.64
C LEU A 35 2.91 -9.55 1.44
N GLY A 36 3.84 -9.43 2.40
CA GLY A 36 5.17 -10.05 2.35
C GLY A 36 6.32 -9.12 1.94
N SER A 37 6.09 -7.80 1.86
CA SER A 37 7.17 -6.83 1.59
C SER A 37 8.13 -6.75 2.78
N LYS A 38 9.43 -6.63 2.48
CA LYS A 38 10.45 -6.19 3.45
C LYS A 38 10.34 -4.68 3.68
N VAL A 39 9.44 -4.27 4.59
CA VAL A 39 9.20 -2.86 4.91
C VAL A 39 10.26 -2.33 5.89
N ASN A 40 11.07 -1.38 5.44
CA ASN A 40 12.04 -0.65 6.26
C ASN A 40 11.52 0.76 6.58
N ARG A 41 11.60 1.16 7.85
CA ARG A 41 10.98 2.37 8.40
C ARG A 41 12.03 3.41 8.74
N THR A 42 11.74 4.69 8.54
CA THR A 42 12.56 5.79 9.07
C THR A 42 11.65 6.85 9.71
N LYS A 43 12.25 7.89 10.33
CA LYS A 43 11.48 9.07 10.76
C LYS A 43 10.89 9.84 9.58
N SER A 44 11.52 9.76 8.40
CA SER A 44 11.21 10.55 7.20
C SER A 44 10.38 9.81 6.14
N GLY A 45 10.14 8.50 6.29
CA GLY A 45 9.41 7.71 5.28
C GLY A 45 9.47 6.20 5.51
N MET A 46 9.13 5.44 4.46
CA MET A 46 9.31 3.99 4.41
C MET A 46 9.85 3.54 3.06
N ARG A 47 10.53 2.40 3.04
CA ARG A 47 10.94 1.64 1.86
C ARG A 47 10.24 0.28 1.87
N SER A 48 9.73 -0.15 0.72
CA SER A 48 9.09 -1.44 0.48
C SER A 48 9.80 -2.18 -0.65
N ASP A 49 9.95 -3.49 -0.49
CA ASP A 49 10.71 -4.35 -1.39
C ASP A 49 10.09 -5.76 -1.36
N PHE A 50 9.56 -6.21 -2.50
CA PHE A 50 8.94 -7.54 -2.66
C PHE A 50 9.92 -8.58 -3.24
N GLY A 51 11.21 -8.24 -3.40
CA GLY A 51 12.21 -9.14 -3.99
C GLY A 51 12.10 -9.31 -5.51
N ASN A 52 11.24 -8.53 -6.18
CA ASN A 52 11.03 -8.52 -7.63
C ASN A 52 11.98 -7.55 -8.38
N GLY A 53 13.01 -7.02 -7.71
CA GLY A 53 13.93 -6.02 -8.24
C GLY A 53 13.38 -4.59 -8.27
N VAL A 54 12.13 -4.36 -7.84
CA VAL A 54 11.50 -3.04 -7.79
C VAL A 54 11.26 -2.62 -6.34
N ILE A 55 11.72 -1.42 -6.02
CA ILE A 55 11.71 -0.85 -4.68
C ILE A 55 10.81 0.38 -4.71
N TRP A 56 9.83 0.43 -3.80
CA TRP A 56 9.03 1.63 -3.58
C TRP A 56 9.55 2.37 -2.35
N ILE A 57 9.66 3.70 -2.46
CA ILE A 57 10.08 4.60 -1.40
C ILE A 57 9.05 5.71 -1.34
N SER A 58 8.60 6.04 -0.13
CA SER A 58 7.67 7.15 0.08
C SER A 58 8.06 7.95 1.32
N HIS A 59 7.87 9.26 1.25
CA HIS A 59 8.05 10.15 2.39
C HIS A 59 6.87 10.03 3.35
N ARG A 60 7.13 10.18 4.64
CA ARG A 60 6.09 10.13 5.66
C ARG A 60 5.21 11.39 5.54
N PRO A 61 3.88 11.28 5.38
CA PRO A 61 3.01 12.44 5.30
C PRO A 61 2.97 13.19 6.63
N HIS A 62 2.88 14.52 6.53
CA HIS A 62 2.88 15.46 7.66
C HIS A 62 2.03 16.69 7.32
N PRO A 63 1.26 17.28 8.24
CA PRO A 63 1.07 16.87 9.64
C PRO A 63 0.06 15.73 9.86
N LYS A 64 -0.74 15.38 8.84
CA LYS A 64 -1.73 14.29 8.91
C LYS A 64 -1.12 12.96 8.42
N PRO A 65 -1.57 11.80 8.93
CA PRO A 65 -1.07 10.48 8.51
C PRO A 65 -1.65 9.99 7.17
N LEU A 66 -2.42 10.82 6.47
CA LEU A 66 -3.02 10.50 5.17
C LEU A 66 -1.98 10.66 4.06
N MET A 67 -1.85 9.65 3.21
CA MET A 67 -0.99 9.69 2.03
C MET A 67 -1.52 10.66 0.97
N ASP A 68 -0.62 11.33 0.25
CA ASP A 68 -1.00 12.15 -0.89
C ASP A 68 -1.35 11.30 -2.13
N LYS A 69 -1.99 11.93 -3.12
CA LYS A 69 -2.47 11.25 -4.33
C LYS A 69 -1.36 10.67 -5.21
N GLY A 70 -0.15 11.25 -5.17
CA GLY A 70 1.02 10.74 -5.89
C GLY A 70 1.54 9.48 -5.20
N ALA A 71 1.81 9.55 -3.89
CA ALA A 71 2.26 8.40 -3.12
C ALA A 71 1.28 7.21 -3.17
N VAL A 72 -0.04 7.44 -3.23
CA VAL A 72 -1.06 6.39 -3.46
C VAL A 72 -1.01 5.85 -4.90
N HIS A 73 -0.77 6.69 -5.91
CA HIS A 73 -0.58 6.26 -7.29
C HIS A 73 0.65 5.34 -7.42
N ASP A 74 1.78 5.76 -6.86
CA ASP A 74 3.05 5.02 -6.94
C ASP A 74 2.97 3.70 -6.16
N LEU A 75 2.29 3.69 -5.02
CA LEU A 75 1.99 2.48 -4.26
C LEU A 75 1.16 1.49 -5.08
N ARG A 76 0.14 1.96 -5.80
CA ARG A 76 -0.65 1.10 -6.70
C ARG A 76 0.23 0.50 -7.80
N THR A 77 1.09 1.30 -8.42
CA THR A 77 2.03 0.83 -9.46
C THR A 77 2.98 -0.22 -8.91
N HIS A 78 3.52 -0.02 -7.70
CA HIS A 78 4.34 -1.01 -6.99
C HIS A 78 3.60 -2.33 -6.74
N LEU A 79 2.35 -2.27 -6.26
CA LEU A 79 1.50 -3.45 -6.04
C LEU A 79 1.13 -4.17 -7.34
N GLN A 80 0.97 -3.44 -8.45
CA GLN A 80 0.72 -4.02 -9.78
C GLN A 80 1.96 -4.77 -10.29
N ILE A 81 3.15 -4.15 -10.19
CA ILE A 81 4.43 -4.78 -10.59
C ILE A 81 4.76 -6.00 -9.71
N ALA A 82 4.44 -5.94 -8.41
CA ALA A 82 4.56 -7.06 -7.48
C ALA A 82 3.47 -8.15 -7.63
N ARG A 83 2.47 -7.92 -8.51
CA ARG A 83 1.33 -8.83 -8.78
C ARG A 83 0.49 -9.12 -7.53
N HIS A 84 0.10 -8.08 -6.80
CA HIS A 84 -0.76 -8.16 -5.61
C HIS A 84 -2.18 -7.60 -5.83
N PRO A 85 -3.01 -8.19 -6.72
CA PRO A 85 -4.39 -7.75 -6.93
C PRO A 85 -5.29 -8.17 -5.73
N PRO A 86 -6.35 -7.40 -5.40
CA PRO A 86 -7.23 -7.70 -4.26
C PRO A 86 -7.82 -9.12 -4.28
N ALA A 87 -8.17 -9.63 -5.47
CA ALA A 87 -8.74 -10.96 -5.65
C ALA A 87 -7.84 -12.09 -5.13
N MET A 88 -6.51 -11.93 -5.18
CA MET A 88 -5.53 -12.91 -4.67
C MET A 88 -5.64 -13.13 -3.16
N TYR A 89 -6.24 -12.17 -2.44
CA TYR A 89 -6.38 -12.17 -0.98
C TYR A 89 -7.82 -12.41 -0.51
N GLY A 90 -8.73 -12.73 -1.43
CA GLY A 90 -10.17 -12.86 -1.18
C GLY A 90 -10.90 -11.51 -0.99
N CYS A 91 -10.23 -10.39 -1.25
CA CYS A 91 -10.80 -9.06 -1.07
C CYS A 91 -11.78 -8.73 -2.20
N LYS A 92 -13.02 -8.43 -1.83
CA LYS A 92 -14.06 -7.93 -2.74
C LYS A 92 -14.04 -6.40 -2.72
N CYS A 93 -13.65 -5.79 -3.83
CA CYS A 93 -13.73 -4.35 -4.00
C CYS A 93 -15.09 -3.99 -4.61
N SER A 94 -15.84 -3.15 -3.89
CA SER A 94 -17.09 -2.52 -4.31
C SER A 94 -16.83 -1.12 -4.87
#